data_AF-A0A1F7SI52-F1
#
_entry.id   AF-A0A1F7SI52-F1
#
_cell.length_a   1.000
_cell.length_b   1.000
_cell.length_c   1.000
_cell.angle_alpha   90.00
_cell.angle_beta   90.00
_cell.angle_gamma   90.00
#
_symmetry.space_group_name_H-M   'P 1'
#
loop_
_entity.id
_entity.type
_entity.pdbx_description
1 polymer ?
#
loop_
_entity_poly.entity_id
_entity_poly.type
_entity_poly.pdbx_seq_one_letter_code
_entity_poly.pdbx_strand_id
1 'polypeptide(L)'
;MLKLKYLCFYCILTSFLSITSCTHYQPLLPAAEMQRFTDDEFKNYFLKRLDDVIFVQVFSARYPVLKKVSDGSTARDLRIGTVPGIIGKHTPLFNQYKQEYELLKEELVKRSRDKNLFLLEETMNKAEGLLKEHLDSIYSQIDSVIGSEFNMQYNSQGIIDVKRLYEISRHQGESMGNLVDMLFERRYE
;
A
#
# COMPACT_ATOMS: atom_id res chain seq x y z
N MET A 1 -46.33 16.38 13.47
CA MET A 1 -45.50 16.92 12.35
C MET A 1 -44.01 17.05 12.67
N LEU A 2 -43.45 16.56 13.79
CA LEU A 2 -42.01 16.67 14.07
C LEU A 2 -41.14 15.52 13.51
N LYS A 3 -41.68 14.32 13.30
CA LYS A 3 -40.86 13.13 12.98
C LYS A 3 -40.31 13.08 11.54
N LEU A 4 -40.94 13.77 10.59
CA LEU A 4 -40.53 13.71 9.17
C LEU A 4 -39.29 14.59 8.86
N LYS A 5 -39.10 15.69 9.60
CA LYS A 5 -37.97 16.62 9.38
C LYS A 5 -36.62 16.02 9.78
N TYR A 6 -36.59 15.19 10.83
CA TYR A 6 -35.35 14.56 11.30
C TYR A 6 -34.90 13.41 10.39
N LEU A 7 -35.82 12.74 9.70
CA LEU A 7 -35.49 11.66 8.77
C LEU A 7 -34.75 12.18 7.53
N CYS A 8 -35.22 13.29 6.95
CA CYS A 8 -34.54 13.94 5.82
C CYS A 8 -33.15 14.47 6.21
N PHE A 9 -33.00 15.04 7.41
CA PHE A 9 -31.71 15.54 7.86
C PHE A 9 -30.69 14.40 8.06
N TYR A 10 -31.14 13.25 8.58
CA TYR A 10 -30.30 12.06 8.73
C TYR A 10 -29.88 11.48 7.38
N CYS A 11 -30.80 11.41 6.40
CA CYS A 11 -30.47 10.97 5.04
C CYS A 11 -29.44 11.89 4.39
N ILE A 12 -29.63 13.21 4.46
CA ILE A 12 -28.69 14.18 3.87
C ILE A 12 -27.31 14.11 4.55
N LEU A 13 -27.26 13.94 5.87
CA LEU A 13 -26.00 13.81 6.61
C LEU A 13 -25.26 12.50 6.24
N THR A 14 -25.98 11.39 6.06
CA THR A 14 -25.39 10.13 5.61
C THR A 14 -24.92 10.18 4.16
N SER A 15 -25.63 10.90 3.27
CA SER A 15 -25.20 11.15 1.90
C SER A 15 -23.95 12.03 1.85
N PHE A 16 -23.86 13.08 2.68
CA PHE A 16 -22.66 13.90 2.77
C PHE A 16 -21.46 13.13 3.34
N LEU A 17 -21.67 12.32 4.37
CA LEU A 17 -20.61 11.49 4.96
C LEU A 17 -20.09 10.41 3.99
N SER A 18 -20.96 9.87 3.12
CA SER A 18 -20.54 8.91 2.08
C SER A 18 -19.89 9.58 0.87
N ILE A 19 -20.15 10.87 0.61
CA ILE A 19 -19.41 11.68 -0.38
C ILE A 19 -18.03 12.07 0.16
N THR A 20 -17.89 12.35 1.46
CA THR A 20 -16.60 12.72 2.07
C THR A 20 -15.73 11.51 2.47
N SER A 21 -16.29 10.29 2.51
CA SER A 21 -15.49 9.07 2.71
C SER A 21 -14.84 8.54 1.43
N CYS A 22 -15.14 9.16 0.28
CA CYS A 22 -14.27 9.06 -0.88
C CYS A 22 -13.03 9.91 -0.58
N THR A 23 -12.09 9.35 0.19
CA THR A 23 -10.68 9.76 0.16
C THR A 23 -10.36 10.09 -1.29
N HIS A 24 -10.08 11.35 -1.57
CA HIS A 24 -9.99 11.87 -2.93
C HIS A 24 -8.91 11.08 -3.67
N TYR A 25 -9.32 10.04 -4.38
CA TYR A 25 -8.49 9.36 -5.34
C TYR A 25 -8.21 10.41 -6.41
N GLN A 26 -7.04 11.01 -6.31
CA GLN A 26 -6.53 11.82 -7.40
C GLN A 26 -6.18 10.83 -8.51
N PRO A 27 -6.79 10.90 -9.69
CA PRO A 27 -6.42 10.02 -10.79
C PRO A 27 -4.98 10.28 -11.23
N LEU A 28 -4.35 9.27 -11.83
CA LEU A 28 -3.10 9.45 -12.54
C LEU A 28 -3.28 10.55 -13.59
N LEU A 29 -2.32 11.47 -13.69
CA LEU A 29 -2.34 12.49 -14.74
C LEU A 29 -2.44 11.83 -16.12
N PRO A 30 -3.21 12.43 -17.06
CA PRO A 30 -3.27 11.94 -18.43
C PRO A 30 -1.86 11.86 -19.05
N ALA A 31 -1.63 10.85 -19.90
CA ALA A 31 -0.33 10.66 -20.55
C ALA A 31 0.16 11.91 -21.30
N ALA A 32 -0.75 12.65 -21.94
CA ALA A 32 -0.44 13.88 -22.65
C ALA A 32 0.09 15.01 -21.73
N GLU A 33 -0.31 15.02 -20.46
CA GLU A 33 0.18 15.98 -19.48
C GLU A 33 1.53 15.53 -18.92
N MET A 34 1.68 14.23 -18.60
CA MET A 34 2.96 13.68 -18.13
C MET A 34 4.08 13.83 -19.17
N GLN A 35 3.77 13.74 -20.47
CA GLN A 35 4.75 13.94 -21.54
C GLN A 35 5.32 15.36 -21.61
N ARG A 36 4.64 16.36 -21.02
CA ARG A 36 5.12 17.75 -21.01
C ARG A 36 6.14 18.03 -19.92
N PHE A 37 6.27 17.13 -18.94
CA PHE A 37 7.23 17.26 -17.86
C PHE A 37 8.66 17.12 -18.38
N THR A 38 9.53 17.96 -17.85
CA THR A 38 10.98 17.69 -17.81
C THR A 38 11.24 16.40 -17.02
N ASP A 39 12.42 15.82 -17.18
CA ASP A 39 12.72 14.55 -16.50
C ASP A 39 12.75 14.67 -14.98
N ASP A 40 13.19 15.82 -14.45
CA ASP A 40 13.15 16.08 -13.01
C ASP A 40 11.72 16.25 -12.49
N GLU A 41 10.86 16.94 -13.25
CA GLU A 41 9.43 17.05 -12.92
C GLU A 41 8.76 15.68 -12.94
N PHE A 42 9.03 14.87 -13.96
CA PHE A 42 8.48 13.53 -14.07
C PHE A 42 8.97 12.61 -12.94
N LYS A 43 10.26 12.63 -12.62
CA LYS A 43 10.85 11.89 -11.50
C LYS A 43 10.21 12.28 -10.17
N ASN A 44 10.06 13.56 -9.90
CA ASN A 44 9.41 14.03 -8.67
C ASN A 44 7.94 13.62 -8.62
N TYR A 45 7.23 13.70 -9.75
CA TYR A 45 5.86 13.22 -9.86
C TYR A 45 5.74 11.71 -9.63
N PHE A 46 6.63 10.91 -10.23
CA PHE A 46 6.71 9.46 -10.07
C PHE A 46 6.88 9.08 -8.60
N LEU A 47 7.88 9.66 -7.93
CA LEU A 47 8.18 9.38 -6.53
C LEU A 47 7.04 9.80 -5.61
N LYS A 48 6.48 11.00 -5.82
CA LYS A 48 5.34 11.50 -5.05
C LYS A 48 4.11 10.63 -5.24
N ARG A 49 3.85 10.17 -6.47
CA ARG A 49 2.70 9.29 -6.76
C ARG A 49 2.84 7.93 -6.09
N LEU A 50 4.06 7.40 -6.03
CA LEU A 50 4.35 6.19 -5.28
C LEU A 50 4.10 6.37 -3.78
N ASP A 51 4.68 7.41 -3.19
CA ASP A 51 4.66 7.65 -1.75
C ASP A 51 3.26 8.01 -1.23
N ASP A 52 2.68 9.09 -1.77
CA ASP A 52 1.46 9.69 -1.22
C ASP A 52 0.19 8.90 -1.58
N VAL A 53 0.24 8.13 -2.66
CA VAL A 53 -0.96 7.50 -3.24
C VAL A 53 -0.81 5.99 -3.29
N ILE A 54 0.12 5.48 -4.08
CA ILE A 54 0.16 4.04 -4.38
C ILE A 54 0.49 3.23 -3.12
N PHE A 55 1.57 3.52 -2.41
CA PHE A 55 1.97 2.76 -1.22
C PHE A 55 0.93 2.89 -0.10
N VAL A 56 0.50 4.12 0.21
CA VAL A 56 -0.56 4.38 1.21
C VAL A 56 -1.80 3.53 0.95
N GLN A 57 -2.22 3.41 -0.30
CA GLN A 57 -3.44 2.71 -0.67
C GLN A 57 -3.24 1.20 -0.77
N VAL A 58 -2.09 0.72 -1.25
CA VAL A 58 -1.74 -0.70 -1.26
C VAL A 58 -1.70 -1.25 0.17
N PHE A 59 -1.17 -0.48 1.12
CA PHE A 59 -1.10 -0.86 2.54
C PHE A 59 -2.32 -0.43 3.39
N SER A 60 -3.44 -0.09 2.74
CA SER A 60 -4.63 0.44 3.42
C SER A 60 -5.50 -0.64 4.10
N ALA A 61 -5.27 -1.93 3.83
CA ALA A 61 -6.04 -3.00 4.45
C ALA A 61 -5.78 -3.03 5.96
N ARG A 62 -6.83 -3.23 6.76
CA ARG A 62 -6.76 -3.29 8.22
C ARG A 62 -7.28 -4.64 8.70
N TYR A 63 -6.42 -5.37 9.39
CA TYR A 63 -6.72 -6.71 9.89
C TYR A 63 -6.79 -6.74 11.41
N PRO A 64 -7.88 -7.27 12.00
CA PRO A 64 -7.93 -7.44 13.44
C PRO A 64 -6.96 -8.54 13.87
N VAL A 65 -6.20 -8.27 14.93
CA VAL A 65 -5.31 -9.27 15.54
C VAL A 65 -6.02 -9.87 16.74
N LEU A 66 -6.13 -11.20 16.74
CA LEU A 66 -6.80 -11.98 17.78
C LEU A 66 -5.80 -12.86 18.52
N LYS A 67 -5.91 -12.89 19.85
CA LYS A 67 -5.15 -13.78 20.74
C LYS A 67 -6.09 -14.79 21.38
N LYS A 68 -5.78 -16.08 21.25
CA LYS A 68 -6.48 -17.13 21.98
C LYS A 68 -6.19 -17.00 23.47
N VAL A 69 -7.26 -16.94 24.26
CA VAL A 69 -7.20 -16.96 25.73
C VAL A 69 -8.12 -18.07 26.23
N SER A 70 -7.70 -18.76 27.30
CA SER A 70 -8.46 -19.80 27.97
C SER A 70 -8.50 -19.52 29.46
N ASP A 71 -9.68 -19.68 30.07
CA ASP A 71 -9.85 -19.63 31.52
C ASP A 71 -9.91 -21.03 32.17
N GLY A 72 -9.49 -22.06 31.42
CA GLY A 72 -9.51 -23.46 31.85
C GLY A 72 -10.83 -24.19 31.55
N SER A 73 -11.90 -23.47 31.24
CA SER A 73 -13.21 -24.06 30.92
C SER A 73 -13.69 -23.74 29.50
N THR A 74 -13.30 -22.58 28.97
CA THR A 74 -13.65 -22.14 27.61
C THR A 74 -12.47 -21.46 26.92
N ALA A 75 -12.29 -21.75 25.64
CA ALA A 75 -11.35 -21.05 24.77
C ALA A 75 -12.10 -19.99 23.98
N ARG A 76 -11.57 -18.76 23.95
CA ARG A 76 -12.13 -17.64 23.18
C ARG A 76 -11.04 -16.79 22.54
N ASP A 77 -11.40 -16.07 21.49
CA ASP A 77 -10.52 -15.11 20.82
C ASP A 77 -10.72 -13.71 21.41
N LEU A 78 -9.63 -13.10 21.90
CA LEU A 78 -9.59 -11.73 22.36
C LEU A 78 -8.94 -10.85 21.28
N ARG A 79 -9.63 -9.79 20.83
CA ARG A 79 -9.02 -8.79 19.94
C ARG A 79 -8.03 -7.94 20.72
N ILE A 80 -6.77 -7.95 20.29
CA ILE A 80 -5.68 -7.19 20.93
C ILE A 80 -5.27 -5.95 20.14
N GLY A 81 -5.73 -5.82 18.89
CA GLY A 81 -5.43 -4.64 18.09
C GLY A 81 -5.87 -4.76 16.63
N THR A 82 -5.29 -3.93 15.79
CA THR A 82 -5.48 -3.94 14.34
C THR A 82 -4.19 -3.50 13.68
N VAL A 83 -3.77 -4.24 12.65
CA VAL A 83 -2.51 -3.97 11.94
C VAL A 83 -2.78 -3.67 10.47
N PRO A 84 -1.93 -2.83 9.83
CA PRO A 84 -1.94 -2.68 8.38
C PRO A 84 -1.58 -3.99 7.67
N GLY A 85 -2.01 -4.13 6.43
CA GLY A 85 -1.58 -5.19 5.53
C GLY A 85 -1.79 -4.78 4.08
N ILE A 86 -1.38 -5.64 3.15
CA ILE A 86 -1.58 -5.41 1.73
C ILE A 86 -3.02 -5.72 1.35
N ILE A 87 -3.68 -4.81 0.62
CA ILE A 87 -4.97 -5.08 -0.02
C ILE A 87 -4.87 -6.32 -0.91
N GLY A 88 -5.94 -7.11 -1.01
CA GLY A 88 -5.88 -8.37 -1.75
C GLY A 88 -5.47 -8.15 -3.22
N LYS A 89 -4.54 -8.97 -3.72
CA LYS A 89 -4.02 -8.86 -5.10
C LYS A 89 -5.09 -8.99 -6.19
N HIS A 90 -6.20 -9.65 -5.88
CA HIS A 90 -7.34 -9.81 -6.78
C HIS A 90 -8.36 -8.68 -6.66
N THR A 91 -8.17 -7.72 -5.75
CA THR A 91 -9.08 -6.58 -5.61
C THR A 91 -8.93 -5.65 -6.82
N PRO A 92 -10.03 -5.06 -7.32
CA PRO A 92 -9.96 -4.07 -8.41
C PRO A 92 -9.00 -2.94 -8.10
N LEU A 93 -8.96 -2.52 -6.82
CA LEU A 93 -8.10 -1.45 -6.34
C LEU A 93 -6.60 -1.79 -6.45
N PHE A 94 -6.20 -3.01 -6.09
CA PHE A 94 -4.80 -3.44 -6.28
C PHE A 94 -4.41 -3.43 -7.75
N ASN A 95 -5.27 -3.97 -8.62
CA ASN A 95 -5.03 -4.02 -10.06
C ASN A 95 -4.94 -2.61 -10.67
N GLN A 96 -5.75 -1.67 -10.18
CA GLN A 96 -5.68 -0.28 -10.60
C GLN A 96 -4.32 0.35 -10.26
N TYR A 97 -3.85 0.22 -9.03
CA TYR A 97 -2.54 0.77 -8.64
C TYR A 97 -1.37 0.06 -9.33
N LYS A 98 -1.50 -1.24 -9.59
CA LYS A 98 -0.55 -1.97 -10.43
C LYS A 98 -0.47 -1.37 -11.84
N GLN A 99 -1.61 -1.12 -12.49
CA GLN A 99 -1.64 -0.53 -13.82
C GLN A 99 -1.07 0.89 -13.82
N GLU A 100 -1.37 1.70 -12.81
CA GLU A 100 -0.77 3.04 -12.68
C GLU A 100 0.75 2.96 -12.55
N TYR A 101 1.24 2.04 -11.72
CA TYR A 101 2.67 1.80 -11.56
C TYR A 101 3.33 1.38 -12.89
N GLU A 102 2.72 0.44 -13.62
CA GLU A 102 3.21 -0.02 -14.92
C GLU A 102 3.30 1.15 -15.92
N LEU A 103 2.27 1.99 -16.03
CA LEU A 103 2.28 3.16 -16.90
C LEU A 103 3.39 4.16 -16.54
N LEU A 104 3.55 4.44 -15.25
CA LEU A 104 4.61 5.32 -14.75
C LEU A 104 6.00 4.75 -15.05
N LYS A 105 6.19 3.44 -14.82
CA LYS A 105 7.46 2.76 -15.06
C LYS A 105 7.80 2.71 -16.55
N GLU A 106 6.82 2.43 -17.41
CA GLU A 106 7.02 2.46 -18.87
C GLU A 106 7.50 3.84 -19.35
N GLU A 107 6.90 4.91 -18.84
CA GLU A 107 7.29 6.27 -19.18
C GLU A 107 8.69 6.62 -18.65
N LEU A 108 9.02 6.20 -17.43
CA LEU A 108 10.37 6.34 -16.86
C LEU A 108 11.42 5.63 -17.74
N VAL A 109 11.12 4.40 -18.18
CA VAL A 109 12.00 3.62 -19.05
C VAL A 109 12.17 4.32 -20.40
N LYS A 110 11.10 4.83 -21.01
CA LYS A 110 11.17 5.58 -22.28
C LYS A 110 12.10 6.78 -22.16
N ARG A 111 11.94 7.59 -21.11
CA ARG A 111 12.77 8.77 -20.83
C ARG A 111 14.23 8.44 -20.56
N SER A 112 14.50 7.23 -20.07
CA SER A 112 15.84 6.79 -19.69
C SER A 112 16.64 6.14 -20.83
N ARG A 113 16.01 5.81 -21.97
CA ARG A 113 16.66 5.15 -23.12
C ARG A 113 17.79 5.98 -23.71
N ASP A 114 17.62 7.30 -23.79
CA ASP A 114 18.61 8.20 -24.40
C ASP A 114 19.68 8.68 -23.39
N LYS A 115 19.54 8.32 -22.11
CA LYS A 115 20.35 8.85 -20.99
C LYS A 115 21.20 7.81 -20.27
N ASN A 116 21.50 6.70 -20.93
CA ASN A 116 22.30 5.60 -20.37
C ASN A 116 21.76 5.06 -19.03
N LEU A 117 20.43 4.93 -18.91
CA LEU A 117 19.71 4.36 -17.76
C LEU A 117 19.87 5.06 -16.39
N PHE A 118 20.68 6.11 -16.28
CA PHE A 118 20.94 6.80 -15.01
C PHE A 118 19.66 7.32 -14.32
N LEU A 119 18.75 7.95 -15.09
CA LEU A 119 17.48 8.47 -14.56
C LEU A 119 16.61 7.35 -13.98
N LEU A 120 16.54 6.20 -14.67
CA LEU A 120 15.80 5.02 -14.23
C LEU A 120 16.38 4.51 -12.91
N GLU A 121 17.68 4.25 -12.87
CA GLU A 121 18.37 3.72 -11.70
C GLU A 121 18.20 4.64 -10.48
N GLU A 122 18.48 5.94 -10.64
CA GLU A 122 18.34 6.91 -9.55
C GLU A 122 16.90 7.00 -9.03
N THR A 123 15.92 7.02 -9.93
CA THR A 123 14.49 7.12 -9.56
C THR A 123 14.01 5.85 -8.87
N MET A 124 14.38 4.68 -9.40
CA MET A 124 13.99 3.38 -8.83
C MET A 124 14.65 3.11 -7.48
N ASN A 125 15.91 3.54 -7.28
CA ASN A 125 16.59 3.46 -5.99
C ASN A 125 15.91 4.32 -4.93
N LYS A 126 15.46 5.53 -5.30
CA LYS A 126 14.68 6.39 -4.39
C LYS A 126 13.31 5.79 -4.07
N ALA A 127 12.64 5.22 -5.07
CA ALA A 127 11.36 4.54 -4.90
C ALA A 127 11.46 3.34 -3.95
N GLU A 128 12.55 2.57 -4.02
CA GLU A 128 12.82 1.50 -3.05
C GLU A 128 13.04 2.04 -1.64
N GLY A 129 13.80 3.13 -1.49
CA GLY A 129 14.01 3.77 -0.20
C GLY A 129 12.67 4.11 0.48
N LEU A 130 11.76 4.74 -0.26
CA LEU A 130 10.41 5.04 0.21
C LEU A 130 9.65 3.78 0.61
N LEU A 131 9.64 2.75 -0.24
CA LEU A 131 8.96 1.50 0.10
C LEU A 131 9.52 0.85 1.37
N LYS A 132 10.85 0.87 1.57
CA LYS A 132 11.50 0.35 2.78
C LYS A 132 11.03 1.10 4.02
N GLU A 133 10.95 2.43 3.97
CA GLU A 133 10.44 3.26 5.07
C GLU A 133 8.98 2.92 5.43
N HIS A 134 8.12 2.71 4.42
CA HIS A 134 6.74 2.23 4.64
C HIS A 134 6.72 0.85 5.30
N LEU A 135 7.54 -0.09 4.81
CA LEU A 135 7.62 -1.45 5.38
C LEU A 135 8.12 -1.44 6.82
N ASP A 136 9.14 -0.65 7.16
CA ASP A 136 9.65 -0.47 8.53
C ASP A 136 8.55 0.08 9.46
N SER A 137 7.81 1.09 9.00
CA SER A 137 6.69 1.68 9.75
C SER A 137 5.57 0.67 10.01
N ILE A 138 5.18 -0.10 9.00
CA ILE A 138 4.15 -1.14 9.12
C ILE A 138 4.62 -2.27 10.02
N TYR A 139 5.86 -2.72 9.88
CA TYR A 139 6.42 -3.78 10.69
C TYR A 139 6.51 -3.38 12.17
N SER A 140 6.92 -2.14 12.46
CA SER A 140 6.94 -1.61 13.84
C SER A 140 5.53 -1.58 14.46
N GLN A 141 4.51 -1.23 13.68
CA GLN A 141 3.11 -1.32 14.14
C GLN A 141 2.70 -2.77 14.43
N ILE A 142 3.06 -3.71 13.55
CA ILE A 142 2.80 -5.13 13.75
C ILE A 142 3.47 -5.64 15.03
N ASP A 143 4.76 -5.34 15.22
CA ASP A 143 5.55 -5.78 16.37
C ASP A 143 5.01 -5.22 17.69
N SER A 144 4.60 -3.94 17.69
CA SER A 144 4.01 -3.30 18.87
C SER A 144 2.71 -3.97 19.35
N VAL A 145 1.92 -4.55 18.43
CA VAL A 145 0.65 -5.19 18.77
C VAL A 145 0.83 -6.65 19.20
N ILE A 146 1.85 -7.34 18.69
CA ILE A 146 2.01 -8.81 18.83
C ILE A 146 3.20 -9.22 19.69
N GLY A 147 4.14 -8.31 19.96
CA GLY A 147 5.27 -8.53 20.87
C GLY A 147 6.29 -9.52 20.33
N SER A 148 6.71 -9.39 19.07
CA SER A 148 7.77 -10.15 18.37
C SER A 148 7.54 -11.64 18.05
N GLU A 149 6.55 -12.31 18.65
CA GLU A 149 6.23 -13.72 18.33
C GLU A 149 5.05 -13.84 17.36
N PHE A 150 5.24 -13.33 16.15
CA PHE A 150 4.23 -13.38 15.08
C PHE A 150 4.11 -14.81 14.51
N ASN A 151 3.27 -15.65 15.15
CA ASN A 151 3.00 -17.01 14.67
C ASN A 151 2.19 -16.95 13.36
N MET A 152 2.77 -17.45 12.26
CA MET A 152 2.20 -17.35 10.91
C MET A 152 0.95 -18.22 10.69
N GLN A 153 0.64 -19.16 11.58
CA GLN A 153 -0.46 -20.11 11.39
C GLN A 153 -1.87 -19.49 11.48
N TYR A 154 -2.02 -18.27 11.98
CA TYR A 154 -3.35 -17.67 12.25
C TYR A 154 -3.59 -16.31 11.57
N ASN A 155 -2.71 -15.86 10.67
CA ASN A 155 -2.77 -14.51 10.11
C ASN A 155 -3.25 -14.46 8.65
N SER A 156 -3.85 -13.33 8.26
CA SER A 156 -4.32 -13.12 6.89
C SER A 156 -3.15 -13.09 5.90
N GLN A 157 -3.38 -13.57 4.69
CA GLN A 157 -2.37 -13.59 3.62
C GLN A 157 -1.74 -12.21 3.38
N GLY A 158 -2.51 -11.12 3.50
CA GLY A 158 -2.03 -9.76 3.29
C GLY A 158 -0.96 -9.31 4.30
N ILE A 159 -1.00 -9.79 5.54
CA ILE A 159 0.06 -9.49 6.53
C ILE A 159 1.29 -10.36 6.28
N ILE A 160 1.09 -11.62 5.89
CA ILE A 160 2.19 -12.54 5.54
C ILE A 160 3.00 -11.97 4.36
N ASP A 161 2.32 -11.43 3.35
CA ASP A 161 2.97 -10.78 2.20
C ASP A 161 3.82 -9.57 2.63
N VAL A 162 3.33 -8.73 3.56
CA VAL A 162 4.11 -7.60 4.11
C VAL A 162 5.35 -8.09 4.84
N LYS A 163 5.19 -9.06 5.76
CA LYS A 163 6.30 -9.61 6.54
C LYS A 163 7.38 -10.17 5.61
N ARG A 164 6.98 -10.90 4.57
CA ARG A 164 7.91 -11.45 3.58
C ARG A 164 8.67 -10.34 2.83
N LEU A 165 7.98 -9.32 2.34
CA LEU A 165 8.61 -8.17 1.67
C LEU A 165 9.61 -7.46 2.61
N TYR A 166 9.25 -7.31 3.88
CA TYR A 166 10.11 -6.72 4.90
C TYR A 166 11.37 -7.56 5.19
N GLU A 167 11.21 -8.88 5.32
CA GLU A 167 12.34 -9.78 5.53
C GLU A 167 13.33 -9.70 4.35
N ILE A 168 12.82 -9.64 3.12
CA ILE A 168 13.66 -9.43 1.93
C ILE A 168 14.38 -8.10 1.99
N SER A 169 13.67 -7.01 2.31
CA SER A 169 14.27 -5.68 2.38
C SER A 169 15.35 -5.55 3.47
N ARG A 170 15.24 -6.33 4.55
CA ARG A 170 16.22 -6.35 5.66
C ARG A 170 17.42 -7.25 5.43
N HIS A 171 17.23 -8.40 4.80
CA HIS A 171 18.22 -9.49 4.81
C HIS A 171 18.96 -9.67 3.49
N GLN A 172 18.51 -9.03 2.40
CA GLN A 172 19.23 -9.06 1.14
C GLN A 172 19.89 -7.70 0.90
N GLY A 173 21.21 -7.65 1.06
CA GLY A 173 22.02 -6.55 0.52
C GLY A 173 21.97 -6.47 -1.01
N GLU A 174 21.47 -7.51 -1.67
CA GLU A 174 21.32 -7.65 -3.12
C GLU A 174 20.12 -8.57 -3.42
N SER A 175 18.89 -8.06 -3.39
CA SER A 175 17.77 -8.80 -4.00
C SER A 175 17.89 -8.71 -5.51
N MET A 176 17.67 -9.82 -6.21
CA MET A 176 17.79 -9.97 -7.68
C MET A 176 16.82 -9.07 -8.50
N GLY A 177 16.04 -8.20 -7.86
CA GLY A 177 15.06 -7.31 -8.46
C GLY A 177 14.67 -6.17 -7.51
N ASN A 178 14.05 -5.14 -8.09
CA ASN A 178 13.63 -3.94 -7.38
C ASN A 178 12.43 -4.21 -6.47
N LEU A 179 12.49 -3.81 -5.19
CA LEU A 179 11.41 -4.11 -4.22
C LEU A 179 10.03 -3.57 -4.64
N VAL A 180 9.99 -2.44 -5.35
CA VAL A 180 8.73 -1.86 -5.86
C VAL A 180 8.14 -2.75 -6.95
N ASP A 181 8.97 -3.34 -7.80
CA ASP A 181 8.51 -4.35 -8.76
C ASP A 181 7.95 -5.58 -8.06
N MET A 182 8.64 -6.06 -7.03
CA MET A 182 8.22 -7.23 -6.27
C MET A 182 6.89 -7.03 -5.53
N LEU A 183 6.53 -5.78 -5.19
CA LEU A 183 5.23 -5.46 -4.62
C LEU A 183 4.08 -5.79 -5.59
N PHE A 184 4.26 -5.51 -6.89
CA PHE A 184 3.23 -5.63 -7.93
C PHE A 184 3.32 -6.89 -8.81
N GLU A 185 4.46 -7.56 -8.80
CA GLU A 185 4.71 -8.76 -9.60
C GLU A 185 4.77 -10.03 -8.75
N ARG A 186 4.49 -11.16 -9.40
CA ARG A 186 4.56 -12.50 -8.81
C ARG A 186 5.68 -13.24 -9.51
N ARG A 187 6.84 -13.35 -8.86
CA ARG A 187 7.61 -14.61 -8.75
C ARG A 187 8.34 -14.61 -7.43
N TYR A 188 7.61 -15.06 -6.43
CA TYR A 188 8.19 -15.69 -5.27
C TYR A 188 7.93 -17.19 -5.41
N GLU A 189 8.57 -17.81 -6.38
CA GLU A 189 8.75 -19.26 -6.43
C GLU A 189 10.16 -19.56 -5.93
#